data_AF-A0A2V5XWT6-F1
#
_entry.id   AF-A0A2V5XWT6-F1
#
_cell.length_a   1.000
_cell.length_b   1.000
_cell.length_c   1.000
_cell.angle_alpha   90.00
_cell.angle_beta   90.00
_cell.angle_gamma   90.00
#
_symmetry.space_group_name_H-M   'P 1'
#
loop_
_entity.id
_entity.type
_entity.pdbx_description
1 polymer ?
#
loop_
_entity_poly.entity_id
_entity_poly.type
_entity_poly.pdbx_seq_one_letter_code
_entity_poly.pdbx_strand_id
1 'polypeptide(L)'
;MRRDALLGRFLLFGIVLGLVELPADAWLVDYTRTLDYSIGGGPVIWRSPLWMPLAWEVVAVQFGYIGLRLWERFGKAGLLMIALLGAINIPFYEEMARRIQWWQYSGCRMISFTPWYIILGEFGIALGFALFARMLRRGSWRGAVLAGIGGGLSIFASYALAFWITDRLLA
;
A
#
# COMPACT_ATOMS: atom_id res chain seq x y z
N MET A 1 28.53 0.08 -6.12
CA MET A 1 28.54 -0.20 -4.67
C MET A 1 27.53 0.61 -3.85
N ARG A 2 27.43 1.96 -3.90
CA ARG A 2 26.44 2.72 -3.07
C ARG A 2 24.97 2.58 -3.54
N ARG A 3 24.72 2.36 -4.84
CA ARG A 3 23.35 2.22 -5.40
C ARG A 3 22.76 0.85 -5.08
N ASP A 4 23.59 -0.19 -5.12
CA ASP A 4 23.20 -1.59 -4.91
C ASP A 4 22.71 -1.81 -3.47
N ALA A 5 23.37 -1.18 -2.49
CA ALA A 5 22.97 -1.25 -1.08
C ALA A 5 21.66 -0.49 -0.77
N LEU A 6 21.32 0.54 -1.55
CA LEU A 6 20.02 1.21 -1.40
C LEU A 6 18.89 0.34 -1.94
N LEU A 7 19.07 -0.22 -3.13
CA LEU A 7 18.08 -1.12 -3.72
C LEU A 7 17.84 -2.33 -2.81
N GLY A 8 18.89 -2.97 -2.30
CA GLY A 8 18.74 -4.08 -1.36
C GLY A 8 17.96 -3.72 -0.08
N ARG A 9 18.15 -2.50 0.46
CA ARG A 9 17.35 -2.01 1.59
C ARG A 9 15.88 -1.77 1.22
N PHE A 10 15.60 -1.33 -0.01
CA PHE A 10 14.23 -1.19 -0.51
C PHE A 10 13.54 -2.55 -0.68
N LEU A 11 14.23 -3.55 -1.23
CA LEU A 11 13.69 -4.91 -1.36
C LEU A 11 13.39 -5.51 0.02
N LEU A 12 14.33 -5.40 0.97
CA LEU A 12 14.11 -5.87 2.34
C LEU A 12 12.97 -5.11 3.05
N PHE A 13 12.88 -3.79 2.85
CA PHE A 13 11.76 -3.00 3.34
C PHE A 13 10.44 -3.50 2.76
N GLY A 14 10.37 -3.68 1.44
CA GLY A 14 9.16 -4.08 0.72
C GLY A 14 8.68 -5.47 1.11
N ILE A 15 9.56 -6.46 1.24
CA ILE A 15 9.15 -7.81 1.64
C ILE A 15 8.66 -7.88 3.08
N VAL A 16 9.30 -7.14 4.00
CA VAL A 16 8.84 -7.10 5.40
C VAL A 16 7.50 -6.38 5.48
N LEU A 17 7.35 -5.28 4.74
CA LEU A 17 6.09 -4.55 4.62
C LEU A 17 4.97 -5.44 4.09
N GLY A 18 5.24 -6.18 3.01
CA GLY A 18 4.32 -7.15 2.40
C GLY A 18 4.09 -8.40 3.24
N LEU A 19 4.69 -8.58 4.41
CA LEU A 19 4.22 -9.60 5.36
C LEU A 19 3.38 -8.99 6.49
N VAL A 20 3.60 -7.70 6.77
CA VAL A 20 2.98 -6.98 7.88
C VAL A 20 1.68 -6.31 7.46
N GLU A 21 1.37 -6.22 6.17
CA GLU A 21 0.10 -5.76 5.62
C GLU A 21 -0.99 -6.85 5.62
N LEU A 22 -0.65 -8.14 5.68
CA LEU A 22 -1.64 -9.24 5.75
C LEU A 22 -2.76 -9.04 6.80
N PRO A 23 -2.50 -8.50 8.01
CA PRO A 23 -3.56 -8.12 8.94
C PRO A 23 -4.53 -7.05 8.40
N ALA A 24 -4.08 -6.13 7.55
CA ALA A 24 -4.92 -5.10 6.93
C ALA A 24 -5.89 -5.73 5.92
N ASP A 25 -5.40 -6.63 5.07
CA ASP A 25 -6.26 -7.39 4.16
C ASP A 25 -7.26 -8.26 4.93
N ALA A 26 -6.80 -8.98 5.96
CA ALA A 26 -7.68 -9.77 6.81
C ALA A 26 -8.74 -8.90 7.50
N TRP A 27 -8.39 -7.68 7.92
CA TRP A 27 -9.34 -6.73 8.47
C TRP A 27 -10.37 -6.26 7.43
N LEU A 28 -9.96 -6.01 6.18
CA LEU A 28 -10.87 -5.65 5.08
C LEU A 28 -11.83 -6.79 4.71
N VAL A 29 -11.37 -8.03 4.79
CA VAL A 29 -12.20 -9.21 4.49
C VAL A 29 -13.13 -9.56 5.64
N ASP A 30 -12.62 -9.70 6.86
CA ASP A 30 -13.37 -10.26 7.98
C ASP A 30 -14.16 -9.20 8.77
N TYR A 31 -13.61 -7.99 8.95
CA TYR A 31 -14.22 -6.95 9.78
C TYR A 31 -15.08 -5.97 8.97
N THR A 32 -14.52 -5.33 7.95
CA THR A 32 -15.31 -4.39 7.11
C THR A 32 -16.24 -5.16 6.18
N ARG A 33 -15.88 -6.40 5.81
CA ARG A 33 -16.59 -7.25 4.84
C ARG A 33 -16.77 -6.58 3.49
N THR A 34 -15.83 -5.71 3.14
CA THR A 34 -15.88 -4.95 1.90
C THR A 34 -15.07 -5.61 0.80
N LEU A 35 -14.09 -6.46 1.12
CA LEU A 35 -13.17 -7.07 0.18
C LEU A 35 -13.38 -8.58 0.09
N ASP A 36 -13.39 -9.10 -1.14
CA ASP A 36 -13.54 -10.51 -1.45
C ASP A 36 -12.49 -10.99 -2.44
N TYR A 37 -11.52 -11.76 -1.94
CA TYR A 37 -10.48 -12.42 -2.73
C TYR A 37 -10.89 -13.81 -3.26
N SER A 38 -12.01 -14.37 -2.81
CA SER A 38 -12.37 -15.75 -3.13
C SER A 38 -12.69 -15.96 -4.62
N ILE A 39 -13.11 -14.89 -5.31
CA ILE A 39 -13.44 -14.92 -6.72
C ILE A 39 -12.24 -15.15 -7.65
N GLY A 40 -11.03 -14.80 -7.23
CA GLY A 40 -9.81 -14.97 -8.04
C GLY A 40 -9.31 -16.41 -8.09
N GLY A 41 -9.67 -17.21 -7.09
CA GLY A 41 -9.11 -18.54 -6.89
C GLY A 41 -7.60 -18.52 -6.60
N GLY A 42 -7.06 -19.70 -6.30
CA GLY A 42 -5.63 -19.89 -6.04
C GLY A 42 -5.26 -19.97 -4.55
N PRO A 43 -3.96 -20.15 -4.26
CA PRO A 43 -3.48 -20.31 -2.89
C PRO A 43 -3.57 -18.98 -2.14
N VAL A 44 -4.02 -19.08 -0.89
CA VAL A 44 -4.16 -17.94 0.02
C VAL A 44 -3.22 -18.09 1.22
N ILE A 45 -2.73 -16.96 1.72
CA ILE A 45 -2.07 -16.85 3.03
C ILE A 45 -2.96 -16.00 3.92
N TRP A 46 -3.49 -16.62 4.98
CA TRP A 46 -4.50 -16.03 5.87
C TRP A 46 -5.78 -15.60 5.12
N ARG A 47 -5.87 -14.36 4.66
CA ARG A 47 -7.00 -13.83 3.86
C ARG A 47 -6.59 -13.24 2.52
N SER A 48 -5.29 -13.21 2.22
CA SER A 48 -4.75 -12.60 1.00
C SER A 48 -4.27 -13.67 0.03
N PRO A 49 -4.25 -13.39 -1.29
CA PRO A 49 -3.53 -14.22 -2.25
C PRO A 49 -2.07 -14.44 -1.84
N LEU A 50 -1.52 -15.64 -2.06
CA LEU A 50 -0.16 -15.99 -1.64
C LEU A 50 0.92 -15.03 -2.18
N TRP A 51 0.68 -14.43 -3.35
CA TRP A 51 1.60 -13.51 -4.01
C TRP A 51 1.46 -12.05 -3.52
N MET A 52 0.45 -11.72 -2.71
CA MET A 52 0.16 -10.35 -2.24
C MET A 52 1.37 -9.70 -1.55
N PRO A 53 2.14 -10.40 -0.68
CA PRO A 53 3.38 -9.86 -0.12
C PRO A 53 4.39 -9.34 -1.15
N LEU A 54 4.54 -10.07 -2.25
CA LEU A 54 5.49 -9.73 -3.32
C LEU A 54 4.94 -8.59 -4.19
N ALA A 55 3.63 -8.53 -4.40
CA ALA A 55 3.01 -7.40 -5.07
C ALA A 55 3.23 -6.11 -4.27
N TRP A 56 3.02 -6.15 -2.96
CA TRP A 56 3.30 -5.02 -2.07
C TRP A 56 4.78 -4.67 -2.01
N GLU A 57 5.70 -5.63 -2.09
CA GLU A 57 7.14 -5.35 -2.24
C GLU A 57 7.39 -4.46 -3.47
N VAL A 58 6.83 -4.84 -4.63
CA VAL A 58 7.00 -4.08 -5.88
C VAL A 58 6.44 -2.67 -5.75
N VAL A 59 5.22 -2.53 -5.21
CA VAL A 59 4.59 -1.21 -4.98
C VAL A 59 5.42 -0.37 -4.02
N ALA A 60 5.87 -0.95 -2.90
CA ALA A 60 6.68 -0.28 -1.89
C ALA A 60 8.02 0.23 -2.45
N VAL A 61 8.68 -0.57 -3.28
CA VAL A 61 9.94 -0.18 -3.95
C VAL A 61 9.67 0.94 -4.96
N GLN A 62 8.66 0.81 -5.81
CA GLN A 62 8.33 1.78 -6.85
C GLN A 62 7.93 3.14 -6.25
N PHE A 63 6.91 3.15 -5.40
CA PHE A 63 6.39 4.37 -4.78
C PHE A 63 7.38 4.97 -3.78
N GLY A 64 8.08 4.13 -3.02
CA GLY A 64 9.13 4.60 -2.12
C GLY A 64 10.29 5.28 -2.88
N TYR A 65 10.77 4.67 -3.97
CA TYR A 65 11.86 5.26 -4.75
C TYR A 65 11.42 6.52 -5.53
N ILE A 66 10.27 6.48 -6.21
CA ILE A 66 9.73 7.65 -6.93
C ILE A 66 9.44 8.78 -5.94
N GLY A 67 8.82 8.47 -4.80
CA GLY A 67 8.54 9.43 -3.73
C GLY A 67 9.81 10.08 -3.17
N LEU A 68 10.86 9.30 -2.95
CA LEU A 68 12.17 9.82 -2.55
C LEU A 68 12.74 10.80 -3.57
N ARG A 69 12.66 10.46 -4.87
CA ARG A 69 13.14 11.33 -5.95
C ARG A 69 12.33 12.61 -6.09
N LEU A 70 11.01 12.52 -5.97
CA LEU A 70 10.11 13.68 -6.00
C LEU A 70 10.38 14.60 -4.81
N TRP A 71 10.58 14.05 -3.62
CA TRP A 71 10.97 14.81 -2.43
C TRP A 71 12.31 15.53 -2.64
N GLU A 72 13.33 14.83 -3.13
CA GLU A 72 14.66 15.41 -3.36
C GLU A 72 14.63 16.58 -4.35
N ARG A 73 13.71 16.53 -5.32
CA ARG A 73 13.59 17.55 -6.37
C ARG A 73 12.66 18.69 -6.02
N PHE A 74 11.54 18.41 -5.33
CA PHE A 74 10.44 19.37 -5.14
C PHE A 74 10.08 19.58 -3.66
N GLY A 75 10.83 18.99 -2.71
CA GLY A 75 10.56 19.09 -1.28
C GLY A 75 9.15 18.61 -0.92
N LYS A 76 8.43 19.40 -0.10
CA LYS A 76 7.06 19.07 0.35
C LYS A 76 6.06 18.91 -0.80
N ALA A 77 6.22 19.65 -1.90
CA ALA A 77 5.38 19.46 -3.07
C ALA A 77 5.56 18.05 -3.67
N GLY A 78 6.77 17.49 -3.60
CA GLY A 78 7.03 16.11 -4.01
C GLY A 78 6.27 15.06 -3.19
N LEU A 79 6.03 15.30 -1.89
CA LEU A 79 5.18 14.43 -1.07
C LEU A 79 3.72 14.46 -1.51
N LEU A 80 3.21 15.64 -1.82
CA LEU A 80 1.84 15.76 -2.33
C LEU A 80 1.70 15.06 -3.68
N MET A 81 2.69 15.22 -4.56
CA MET A 81 2.69 14.57 -5.88
C MET A 81 2.67 13.04 -5.78
N ILE A 82 3.48 12.43 -4.91
CA ILE A 82 3.49 10.96 -4.74
C ILE A 82 2.21 10.45 -4.08
N ALA A 83 1.65 11.20 -3.13
CA ALA A 83 0.38 10.87 -2.49
C ALA A 83 -0.78 10.89 -3.50
N LEU A 84 -0.84 11.91 -4.36
CA LEU A 84 -1.81 11.98 -5.46
C LEU A 84 -1.58 10.86 -6.49
N LEU A 85 -0.33 10.52 -6.78
CA LEU A 85 -0.03 9.40 -7.67
C LEU A 85 -0.55 8.08 -7.10
N GLY A 86 -0.41 7.83 -5.79
CA GLY A 86 -0.97 6.66 -5.12
C GLY A 86 -2.49 6.61 -5.26
N ALA A 87 -3.15 7.72 -4.96
CA ALA A 87 -4.60 7.87 -5.06
C ALA A 87 -5.16 7.66 -6.48
N ILE A 88 -4.35 7.84 -7.53
CA ILE A 88 -4.76 7.65 -8.93
C ILE A 88 -4.38 6.26 -9.46
N ASN A 89 -3.17 5.79 -9.13
CA ASN A 89 -2.62 4.57 -9.70
C ASN A 89 -3.35 3.32 -9.22
N ILE A 90 -3.73 3.28 -7.95
CA ILE A 90 -4.37 2.08 -7.39
C ILE A 90 -5.78 1.87 -7.93
N PRO A 91 -6.64 2.90 -8.07
CA PRO A 91 -7.92 2.74 -8.77
C PRO A 91 -7.82 2.12 -10.16
N PHE A 92 -6.74 2.41 -10.89
CA PHE A 92 -6.48 1.75 -12.17
C PHE A 92 -6.22 0.23 -12.00
N TYR A 93 -5.42 -0.17 -11.02
CA TYR A 93 -5.21 -1.58 -10.70
C TYR A 93 -6.47 -2.27 -10.18
N GLU A 94 -7.30 -1.55 -9.41
CA GLU A 94 -8.57 -2.05 -8.90
C GLU A 94 -9.59 -2.32 -10.02
N GLU A 95 -9.66 -1.41 -11.00
CA GLU A 95 -10.41 -1.62 -12.24
C GLU A 95 -9.94 -2.86 -13.01
N MET A 96 -8.63 -3.06 -13.13
CA MET A 96 -8.06 -4.22 -13.81
C MET A 96 -8.35 -5.52 -13.06
N ALA A 97 -8.10 -5.53 -11.74
CA ALA A 97 -8.31 -6.67 -10.87
C ALA A 97 -9.75 -7.15 -10.92
N ARG A 98 -10.72 -6.22 -10.90
CA ARG A 98 -12.14 -6.55 -11.03
C ARG A 98 -12.45 -7.23 -12.37
N ARG A 99 -11.87 -6.77 -13.48
CA ARG A 99 -12.13 -7.31 -14.83
C ARG A 99 -11.63 -8.73 -15.01
N ILE A 100 -10.48 -9.05 -14.41
CA ILE A 100 -9.91 -10.40 -14.43
C ILE A 100 -10.33 -11.27 -13.23
N GLN A 101 -11.30 -10.79 -12.45
CA GLN A 101 -11.86 -11.46 -11.27
C GLN A 101 -10.84 -11.76 -10.17
N TRP A 102 -9.74 -11.02 -10.03
CA TRP A 102 -8.77 -11.29 -8.96
C TRP A 102 -9.32 -11.00 -7.56
N TRP A 103 -10.06 -9.91 -7.40
CA TRP A 103 -10.86 -9.61 -6.22
C TRP A 103 -11.95 -8.60 -6.56
N GLN A 104 -12.88 -8.42 -5.63
CA GLN A 104 -13.95 -7.45 -5.76
C GLN A 104 -14.20 -6.75 -4.43
N TYR A 105 -14.64 -5.50 -4.54
CA TYR A 105 -15.21 -4.78 -3.41
C TYR A 105 -16.73 -4.73 -3.47
N SER A 106 -17.36 -4.71 -2.31
CA SER A 106 -18.80 -4.51 -2.15
C SER A 106 -19.12 -3.87 -0.80
N GLY A 107 -20.38 -3.47 -0.58
CA GLY A 107 -20.83 -2.98 0.73
C GLY A 107 -20.19 -1.67 1.21
N CYS A 108 -19.63 -0.88 0.31
CA CYS A 108 -18.95 0.39 0.60
C CYS A 108 -19.20 1.42 -0.49
N ARG A 109 -18.84 2.69 -0.22
CA ARG A 109 -18.93 3.77 -1.19
C ARG A 109 -17.84 3.62 -2.25
N MET A 110 -18.26 3.50 -3.50
CA MET A 110 -17.36 3.25 -4.63
C MET A 110 -17.50 4.31 -5.70
N ILE A 111 -16.40 4.57 -6.39
CA ILE A 111 -16.40 5.18 -7.73
C ILE A 111 -15.99 4.09 -8.70
N SER A 112 -16.88 3.76 -9.64
CA SER A 112 -16.75 2.57 -10.49
C SER A 112 -16.53 1.30 -9.64
N PHE A 113 -15.40 0.60 -9.73
CA PHE A 113 -15.10 -0.59 -8.92
C PHE A 113 -14.14 -0.33 -7.74
N THR A 114 -13.77 0.93 -7.50
CA THR A 114 -12.82 1.29 -6.44
C THR A 114 -13.51 1.98 -5.27
N PRO A 115 -13.34 1.50 -4.03
CA PRO A 115 -13.84 2.18 -2.84
C PRO A 115 -13.17 3.52 -2.58
N TRP A 116 -13.93 4.47 -2.03
CA TRP A 116 -13.42 5.79 -1.65
C TRP A 116 -12.33 5.70 -0.59
N TYR A 117 -12.50 4.78 0.38
CA TYR A 117 -11.48 4.57 1.41
C TYR A 117 -10.18 3.96 0.88
N ILE A 118 -10.22 3.20 -0.22
CA ILE A 118 -9.02 2.69 -0.87
C ILE A 118 -8.26 3.87 -1.48
N ILE A 119 -8.93 4.73 -2.25
CA ILE A 119 -8.31 5.94 -2.84
C ILE A 119 -7.65 6.81 -1.77
N LEU A 120 -8.37 7.09 -0.68
CA LEU A 120 -7.87 7.92 0.41
C LEU A 120 -6.78 7.21 1.23
N GLY A 121 -6.90 5.90 1.43
CA GLY A 121 -5.88 5.09 2.09
C GLY A 121 -4.57 5.10 1.31
N GLU A 122 -4.64 4.92 -0.01
CA GLU A 122 -3.48 4.90 -0.91
C GLU A 122 -2.76 6.24 -0.98
N PHE A 123 -3.50 7.34 -0.86
CA PHE A 123 -2.91 8.66 -0.65
C PHE A 123 -1.98 8.66 0.59
N GLY A 124 -2.48 8.13 1.72
CA GLY A 124 -1.73 8.03 2.96
C GLY A 124 -0.55 7.06 2.88
N ILE A 125 -0.75 5.90 2.24
CA ILE A 125 0.27 4.86 2.06
C ILE A 125 1.43 5.38 1.22
N ALA A 126 1.14 5.96 0.05
CA ALA A 126 2.17 6.49 -0.84
C ALA A 126 2.99 7.62 -0.18
N LEU A 127 2.32 8.46 0.62
CA LEU A 127 2.99 9.46 1.47
C LEU A 127 3.91 8.79 2.50
N GLY A 128 3.41 7.77 3.21
CA GLY A 128 4.16 6.98 4.17
C GLY A 128 5.42 6.35 3.56
N PHE A 129 5.28 5.74 2.37
CA PHE A 129 6.40 5.12 1.66
C PHE A 129 7.48 6.12 1.31
N ALA A 130 7.12 7.31 0.84
CA ALA A 130 8.08 8.37 0.56
C ALA A 130 8.84 8.83 1.82
N LEU A 131 8.17 8.85 2.98
CA LEU A 131 8.80 9.19 4.27
C LEU A 131 9.75 8.08 4.75
N PHE A 132 9.33 6.81 4.70
CA PHE A 132 10.18 5.67 5.06
C PHE A 132 11.37 5.54 4.11
N ALA A 133 11.18 5.78 2.82
CA ALA A 133 12.25 5.77 1.82
C ALA A 133 13.40 6.75 2.15
N ARG A 134 13.10 7.89 2.79
CA ARG A 134 14.13 8.82 3.27
C ARG A 134 14.96 8.22 4.39
N MET A 135 14.34 7.46 5.29
CA MET A 135 15.05 6.71 6.34
C MET A 135 15.94 5.63 5.72
N LEU A 136 15.45 4.94 4.69
CA LEU A 136 16.23 3.92 3.98
C LEU A 136 17.47 4.49 3.28
N ARG A 137 17.41 5.73 2.74
CA ARG A 137 18.55 6.33 2.03
C ARG A 137 19.82 6.37 2.87
N ARG A 138 19.70 6.75 4.15
CA ARG A 138 20.83 6.90 5.10
C ARG A 138 20.86 5.81 6.19
N GLY A 139 19.91 4.88 6.16
CA GLY A 139 19.71 3.90 7.24
C GLY A 139 20.57 2.65 7.16
N SER A 140 20.46 1.80 8.17
CA SER A 140 21.07 0.47 8.20
C SER A 140 20.11 -0.61 7.69
N TRP A 141 20.59 -1.83 7.50
CA TRP A 141 19.74 -2.99 7.20
C TRP A 141 18.70 -3.26 8.30
N ARG A 142 19.05 -3.06 9.57
CA ARG A 142 18.09 -3.10 10.70
C ARG A 142 17.02 -2.02 10.55
N GLY A 143 17.44 -0.82 10.14
CA GLY A 143 16.52 0.27 9.82
C GLY A 143 15.53 -0.08 8.70
N ALA A 144 15.95 -0.89 7.71
CA ALA A 144 15.06 -1.35 6.64
C ALA A 144 13.97 -2.30 7.15
N VAL A 145 14.31 -3.20 8.06
CA VAL A 145 13.33 -4.09 8.71
C VAL A 145 12.33 -3.29 9.55
N LEU A 146 12.81 -2.38 10.40
CA LEU A 146 11.94 -1.54 11.22
C LEU A 146 11.05 -0.63 10.36
N ALA A 147 11.60 -0.07 9.28
CA ALA A 147 10.82 0.69 8.32
C ALA A 147 9.76 -0.19 7.63
N GLY A 148 10.07 -1.45 7.31
CA GLY A 148 9.12 -2.38 6.69
C GLY A 148 7.95 -2.68 7.62
N ILE A 149 8.23 -2.95 8.89
CA ILE A 149 7.18 -3.12 9.92
C ILE A 149 6.35 -1.85 10.04
N GLY A 150 7.00 -0.68 10.15
CA GLY A 150 6.30 0.60 10.20
C GLY A 150 5.46 0.88 8.95
N GLY A 151 5.96 0.49 7.78
CA GLY A 151 5.27 0.61 6.49
C GLY A 151 4.02 -0.26 6.42
N GLY A 152 4.10 -1.54 6.81
CA GLY A 152 2.93 -2.43 6.86
C GLY A 152 1.88 -1.95 7.87
N LEU A 153 2.31 -1.51 9.06
CA LEU A 153 1.41 -0.89 10.03
C LEU A 153 0.78 0.41 9.50
N SER A 154 1.51 1.17 8.68
CA SER A 154 0.96 2.38 8.04
C SER A 154 -0.08 2.08 6.98
N ILE A 155 -0.02 0.91 6.30
CA ILE A 155 -1.09 0.43 5.41
C ILE A 155 -2.37 0.24 6.20
N PHE A 156 -2.28 -0.56 7.28
CA PHE A 156 -3.43 -0.79 8.15
C PHE A 156 -4.03 0.52 8.66
N ALA A 157 -3.20 1.40 9.22
CA ALA A 157 -3.66 2.66 9.78
C ALA A 157 -4.31 3.56 8.72
N SER A 158 -3.74 3.60 7.50
CA SER A 158 -4.27 4.43 6.42
C SER A 158 -5.63 3.93 5.94
N TYR A 159 -5.80 2.63 5.71
CA TYR A 159 -7.10 2.07 5.34
C TYR A 159 -8.11 2.17 6.47
N ALA A 160 -7.73 1.89 7.72
CA ALA A 160 -8.64 1.97 8.86
C ALA A 160 -9.16 3.40 9.06
N LEU A 161 -8.28 4.41 8.98
CA LEU A 161 -8.66 5.81 9.08
C LEU A 161 -9.52 6.23 7.90
N ALA A 162 -9.13 5.87 6.67
CA ALA A 162 -9.87 6.22 5.47
C ALA A 162 -11.29 5.62 5.50
N PHE A 163 -11.42 4.35 5.86
CA PHE A 163 -12.70 3.66 5.97
C PHE A 163 -13.59 4.29 7.04
N TRP A 164 -13.02 4.64 8.19
CA TRP A 164 -13.77 5.34 9.23
C TRP A 164 -14.29 6.70 8.73
N ILE A 165 -13.47 7.45 7.99
CA ILE A 165 -13.89 8.75 7.43
C ILE A 165 -15.01 8.56 6.39
N THR A 166 -14.81 7.70 5.39
CA THR A 166 -15.69 7.65 4.21
C THR A 166 -16.96 6.82 4.42
N ASP A 167 -16.86 5.73 5.20
CA ASP A 167 -17.91 4.70 5.30
C ASP A 167 -18.49 4.56 6.71
N ARG A 168 -17.97 5.30 7.72
CA ARG A 168 -18.59 5.38 9.06
C ARG A 168 -19.02 6.79 9.44
N LEU A 169 -18.16 7.79 9.28
CA LEU A 169 -18.45 9.16 9.69
C LEU A 169 -19.34 9.89 8.68
N LEU A 170 -19.09 9.67 7.39
CA LEU A 170 -19.89 10.28 6.32
C LEU A 170 -21.11 9.44 5.93
N ALA A 171 -21.31 8.26 6.53
CA ALA A 171 -22.40 7.31 6.25
C ALA A 171 -23.72 7.72 6.92
#